data_AF-A0A3D0P3X0-F1
#
_entry.id   AF-A0A3D0P3X0-F1
#
_cell.length_a   1.000
_cell.length_b   1.000
_cell.length_c   1.000
_cell.angle_alpha   90.00
_cell.angle_beta   90.00
_cell.angle_gamma   90.00
#
_symmetry.space_group_name_H-M   'P 1'
#
loop_
_entity.id
_entity.type
_entity.pdbx_description
1 polymer ?
#
loop_
_entity_poly.entity_id
_entity_poly.type
_entity_poly.pdbx_seq_one_letter_code
_entity_poly.pdbx_strand_id
1 'polypeptide(L)'
;VTDCRLYDSIYTERYMMTPQNNREGYDKTSVIRSAKDLHGRILLIHGIMDNNVHMQNTIQLVNELQKHNKQFDLMLYPGQRHGIANR
;
A
#
# COMPACT_ATOMS: atom_id res chain seq x y z
N VAL A 1 4.22 -0.07 1.65
CA VAL A 1 3.17 -1.10 1.86
C VAL A 1 1.94 -0.41 2.41
N THR A 2 0.75 -0.66 1.85
CA THR A 2 -0.52 -0.06 2.28
C THR A 2 -1.35 -0.99 3.16
N ASP A 3 -1.11 -2.30 3.07
CA ASP A 3 -1.62 -3.31 3.99
C ASP A 3 -0.59 -4.42 4.17
N CYS A 4 -0.26 -4.75 5.42
CA CYS A 4 0.72 -5.79 5.76
C CYS A 4 0.34 -7.17 5.21
N ARG A 5 -0.94 -7.42 4.91
CA ARG A 5 -1.41 -8.67 4.28
C ARG A 5 -0.94 -8.85 2.83
N LEU A 6 -0.49 -7.76 2.19
CA LEU A 6 -0.04 -7.75 0.80
C LEU A 6 1.49 -7.86 0.68
N TYR A 7 2.19 -8.12 1.79
CA TYR A 7 3.64 -8.19 1.84
C TYR A 7 4.12 -9.58 2.23
N ASP A 8 5.42 -9.85 2.09
CA ASP A 8 5.94 -11.20 2.31
C ASP A 8 5.81 -11.64 3.78
N SER A 9 5.60 -12.94 3.99
CA SER A 9 5.39 -13.51 5.32
C SER A 9 6.65 -13.42 6.20
N ILE A 10 7.84 -13.59 5.63
CA ILE A 10 9.09 -13.61 6.40
C ILE A 10 9.32 -12.27 7.10
N TYR A 11 9.12 -11.15 6.40
CA TYR A 11 9.22 -9.83 6.98
C TYR A 11 8.02 -9.53 7.88
N THR A 12 6.81 -9.74 7.38
CA THR A 12 5.60 -9.29 8.07
C THR A 12 5.39 -10.05 9.37
N GLU A 13 5.44 -11.38 9.36
CA GLU A 13 5.14 -12.19 10.55
C GLU A 13 6.21 -12.07 11.62
N ARG A 14 7.45 -11.75 11.25
CA ARG A 14 8.53 -11.44 12.20
C ARG A 14 8.18 -10.27 13.13
N TYR A 15 7.52 -9.24 12.60
CA TYR A 15 7.21 -8.02 13.35
C TYR A 15 5.74 -7.91 13.78
N MET A 16 4.83 -8.53 13.02
CA MET A 16 3.39 -8.42 13.22
C MET A 16 2.77 -9.72 13.74
N MET A 17 3.51 -10.82 13.91
CA MET A 17 2.96 -12.18 14.06
C MET A 17 2.09 -12.59 12.86
N THR A 18 1.49 -13.77 12.89
CA THR A 18 0.54 -14.19 11.87
C THR A 18 -0.75 -13.36 11.95
N PRO A 19 -1.51 -13.19 10.84
CA PRO A 19 -2.80 -12.49 10.87
C PRO A 19 -3.81 -13.09 11.85
N GLN A 20 -3.71 -14.39 12.13
CA GLN A 20 -4.55 -15.11 13.10
C GLN A 20 -4.20 -14.70 14.55
N ASN A 21 -2.92 -14.48 14.84
CA ASN A 21 -2.44 -14.15 16.17
C ASN A 21 -2.40 -12.64 16.44
N ASN A 22 -2.53 -11.79 15.41
CA ASN A 22 -2.53 -10.34 15.56
C ASN A 22 -3.51 -9.62 14.62
N ARG A 23 -4.74 -10.13 14.51
CA ARG A 23 -5.75 -9.57 13.60
C ARG A 23 -5.95 -8.06 13.78
N GLU A 24 -6.01 -7.61 15.03
CA GLU A 24 -6.19 -6.20 15.37
C GLU A 24 -5.00 -5.34 14.89
N GLY A 25 -3.76 -5.83 15.04
CA GLY A 25 -2.58 -5.12 14.54
C GLY A 25 -2.63 -4.92 13.04
N TYR A 26 -2.94 -5.97 12.28
CA TYR A 26 -3.09 -5.86 10.83
C TYR A 26 -4.28 -4.97 10.40
N ASP A 27 -5.35 -4.90 11.19
CA ASP A 27 -6.48 -4.01 10.92
C ASP A 27 -6.12 -2.54 11.19
N LYS A 28 -5.44 -2.27 12.31
CA LYS A 28 -5.03 -0.92 12.72
C LYS A 28 -3.97 -0.30 11.82
N THR A 29 -3.07 -1.11 11.26
CA THR A 29 -1.98 -0.61 10.39
C THR A 29 -2.37 -0.51 8.91
N SER A 30 -3.57 -0.97 8.53
CA SER A 30 -4.03 -0.94 7.15
C SER A 30 -4.43 0.50 6.75
N VAL A 31 -3.62 1.09 5.87
CA VAL A 31 -3.91 2.41 5.28
C VAL A 31 -5.14 2.31 4.37
N ILE A 32 -5.36 1.15 3.74
CA ILE A 32 -6.54 0.86 2.93
C ILE A 32 -7.82 1.03 3.75
N ARG A 33 -7.88 0.45 4.96
CA ARG A 33 -9.03 0.58 5.86
C ARG A 33 -9.25 1.99 6.40
N SER A 34 -8.16 2.75 6.52
CA SER A 34 -8.18 4.13 7.02
C SER A 34 -8.31 5.17 5.90
N ALA A 35 -8.56 4.75 4.65
CA ALA A 35 -8.56 5.64 3.48
C ALA A 35 -9.59 6.78 3.61
N LYS A 36 -10.74 6.52 4.23
CA LYS A 36 -11.78 7.53 4.52
C LYS A 36 -11.30 8.63 5.47
N ASP A 37 -10.31 8.35 6.30
CA ASP A 37 -9.81 9.24 7.33
C ASP A 37 -8.61 10.07 6.82
N LEU A 38 -8.08 9.75 5.64
CA LEU A 38 -7.03 10.54 4.99
C LEU A 38 -7.54 11.93 4.58
N HIS A 39 -6.68 12.94 4.79
CA HIS A 39 -6.99 14.34 4.53
C HIS A 39 -5.76 15.08 3.99
N GLY A 40 -5.98 16.25 3.38
CA GLY A 40 -4.93 17.05 2.75
C GLY A 40 -4.64 16.60 1.32
N ARG A 41 -3.47 17.00 0.79
CA ARG A 41 -3.03 16.61 -0.56
C ARG A 41 -2.37 15.24 -0.50
N ILE A 42 -2.93 14.28 -1.22
CA ILE A 42 -2.43 12.91 -1.31
C ILE A 42 -1.71 12.74 -2.64
N LEU A 43 -0.43 12.34 -2.58
CA LEU A 43 0.36 11.99 -3.75
C LEU A 43 0.80 10.52 -3.62
N LEU A 44 0.49 9.73 -4.63
CA LEU A 44 0.89 8.33 -4.74
C LEU A 44 1.89 8.18 -5.88
N ILE A 45 3.02 7.52 -5.61
CA ILE A 45 4.07 7.24 -6.58
C ILE A 45 4.42 5.75 -6.54
N HIS A 46 4.47 5.09 -7.71
CA HIS A 46 4.76 3.65 -7.74
C HIS A 46 5.38 3.21 -9.09
N GLY A 47 6.44 2.39 -9.06
CA GLY A 47 6.97 1.68 -10.22
C GLY A 47 6.13 0.45 -10.61
N ILE A 48 5.68 0.37 -11.87
CA ILE A 48 4.73 -0.69 -12.30
C ILE A 48 5.29 -2.11 -12.15
N MET A 49 6.61 -2.26 -12.23
CA MET A 49 7.29 -3.55 -12.15
C MET A 49 7.86 -3.84 -10.76
N ASP A 50 7.42 -3.15 -9.71
CA ASP A 50 7.84 -3.43 -8.33
C ASP A 50 7.40 -4.83 -7.91
N ASN A 51 8.38 -5.69 -7.66
CA ASN A 51 8.20 -7.05 -7.21
C ASN A 51 8.49 -7.24 -5.71
N ASN A 52 8.84 -6.16 -5.00
CA ASN A 52 8.99 -6.13 -3.55
C ASN A 52 7.69 -5.63 -2.92
N VAL A 53 7.27 -4.41 -3.25
CA VAL A 53 5.97 -3.87 -2.84
C VAL A 53 5.07 -3.86 -4.06
N HIS A 54 4.31 -4.93 -4.27
CA HIS A 54 3.54 -5.08 -5.49
C HIS A 54 2.53 -3.94 -5.71
N MET A 55 2.31 -3.57 -6.99
CA MET A 55 1.36 -2.52 -7.43
C MET A 55 -0.05 -2.66 -6.84
N GLN A 56 -0.45 -3.88 -6.47
CA GLN A 56 -1.69 -4.17 -5.74
C GLN A 56 -1.88 -3.28 -4.50
N ASN A 57 -0.80 -2.93 -3.79
CA ASN A 57 -0.84 -2.00 -2.66
C ASN A 57 -1.45 -0.65 -3.05
N THR A 58 -1.00 -0.07 -4.16
CA THR A 58 -1.47 1.24 -4.63
C THR A 58 -2.87 1.15 -5.22
N ILE A 59 -3.15 0.13 -6.04
CA ILE A 59 -4.46 0.00 -6.71
C ILE A 59 -5.59 -0.21 -5.70
N GLN A 60 -5.38 -1.00 -4.65
CA GLN A 60 -6.41 -1.16 -3.61
C GLN A 60 -6.62 0.13 -2.80
N LEU A 61 -5.56 0.88 -2.49
CA LEU A 61 -5.71 2.17 -1.81
C LEU A 61 -6.44 3.19 -2.70
N VAL A 62 -6.11 3.26 -3.99
CA VAL A 62 -6.80 4.12 -4.97
C VAL A 62 -8.29 3.81 -5.01
N ASN A 63 -8.67 2.53 -5.04
CA ASN A 63 -10.07 2.12 -5.03
C ASN A 63 -10.81 2.60 -3.78
N GLU A 64 -10.21 2.47 -2.58
CA GLU A 64 -10.84 2.95 -1.34
C GLU A 64 -10.88 4.49 -1.26
N LEU A 65 -9.82 5.18 -1.71
CA LEU A 65 -9.82 6.64 -1.83
C LEU A 65 -10.97 7.13 -2.72
N GLN A 66 -11.18 6.49 -3.88
CA GLN A 66 -12.28 6.80 -4.79
C GLN A 66 -13.65 6.54 -4.14
N LYS A 67 -13.85 5.40 -3.48
CA LYS A 67 -15.10 5.09 -2.75
C LYS A 67 -15.45 6.13 -1.69
N HIS A 68 -14.43 6.75 -1.09
CA HIS A 68 -14.58 7.77 -0.07
C HIS A 68 -14.46 9.20 -0.60
N ASN A 69 -14.54 9.40 -1.92
CA ASN A 69 -14.46 10.70 -2.60
C ASN A 69 -13.22 11.52 -2.21
N LYS A 70 -12.09 10.84 -1.99
CA LYS A 70 -10.81 11.48 -1.67
C LYS A 70 -10.09 11.82 -2.96
N GLN A 71 -9.69 13.08 -3.09
CA GLN A 71 -8.82 13.51 -4.18
C GLN A 71 -7.38 13.06 -3.92
N PHE A 72 -6.71 12.59 -4.96
CA PHE A 72 -5.31 12.19 -4.93
C PHE A 72 -4.69 12.36 -6.30
N ASP A 73 -3.38 12.57 -6.32
CA ASP A 73 -2.56 12.51 -7.51
C ASP A 73 -1.84 11.15 -7.56
N LEU A 74 -1.75 10.56 -8.75
CA LEU A 74 -1.08 9.27 -8.97
C LEU A 74 -0.05 9.41 -10.09
N MET A 75 1.20 9.11 -9.78
CA MET A 75 2.27 9.01 -10.76
C MET A 75 2.80 7.58 -10.82
N LEU A 76 2.61 6.95 -11.98
CA LEU A 76 3.12 5.62 -12.25
C LEU A 76 4.39 5.71 -13.09
N TYR A 77 5.37 4.88 -12.76
CA TYR A 77 6.61 4.77 -13.52
C TYR A 77 6.67 3.40 -14.21
N PRO A 78 6.32 3.30 -15.51
CA PRO A 78 6.48 2.08 -16.28
C PRO A 78 7.95 1.62 -16.32
N GLY A 79 8.19 0.32 -16.32
CA GLY A 79 9.55 -0.25 -16.36
C GLY A 79 10.31 -0.20 -15.03
N GLN A 80 9.92 0.68 -14.10
CA GLN A 80 10.58 0.84 -12.81
C GLN A 80 10.09 -0.18 -11.78
N ARG A 81 11.00 -0.59 -10.90
CA ARG A 81 10.75 -1.51 -9.78
C ARG A 81 10.59 -0.72 -8.47
N HIS A 82 11.08 -1.26 -7.35
CA HIS A 82 11.02 -0.63 -6.04
C HIS A 82 11.79 0.69 -5.94
N GLY A 83 12.93 0.77 -6.63
CA GLY A 83 13.67 2.02 -6.81
C GLY A 83 13.31 2.68 -8.14
N ILE A 84 13.19 4.00 -8.13
CA ILE A 84 13.11 4.81 -9.35
C ILE A 84 14.52 5.27 -9.67
N ALA A 85 15.12 4.69 -10.70
CA ALA A 85 16.47 5.05 -11.13
C ALA A 85 16.56 5.05 -12.66
N ASN A 86 17.30 6.01 -13.20
CA ASN A 86 17.75 5.96 -14.59
C ASN A 86 18.87 4.92 -14.66
N ARG A 87 18.52 3.67 -14.98
CA ARG A 87 19.49 2.65 -15.38
C ARG A 87 19.22 2.24 -16.82
#